data_AF-A0A1E3G0U2-F1
#
_entry.id   AF-A0A1E3G0U2-F1
#
_cell.length_a   1.000
_cell.length_b   1.000
_cell.length_c   1.000
_cell.angle_alpha   90.00
_cell.angle_beta   90.00
_cell.angle_gamma   90.00
#
_symmetry.space_group_name_H-M   'P 1'
#
loop_
_entity.id
_entity.type
_entity.pdbx_description
1 polymer ?
#
loop_
_entity_poly.entity_id
_entity_poly.type
_entity_poly.pdbx_seq_one_letter_code
_entity_poly.pdbx_strand_id
1 'polypeptide(L)'
;MGGNEMFHFYHLVSFSTSIMAYLYSTFINSTAARMGFKFSQIGLLNLLWSLTYAFSSITLGHLGDKVGYKRAMTFLYAYMFFVSLFGLFTTNASRLVLFALLQGAFFGAFFPEVEGLLARSERTLGVQPPLITSRFTLSWSSGNIIGVALGPLLTVRAKYLIFAYGLALSLVLVFLIIKDERENGKLIAFVPKRKLLANPTSNTWHVLDKPNLMKSLRFQYRVVLLLAGIVYTSVLAHFPKYITESGIRLEKAGFLMVGANIGVLVTFYFLQVWKSWVGNELVSSILLLVVPMTGILSLMASSPILTFVTALFAGFTYAVPYTFAIFYGLMSEEEGHGKQGAIHEMVIGLLFGFGPFVGGFFFEKFGGKFGLACLAILISVIVYATIIYLNSRRKGLAVGG
;
A
#
# COMPACT_ATOMS: atom_id res chain seq x y z
N MET A 1 1.39 28.55 23.30
CA MET A 1 1.36 28.57 21.82
C MET A 1 1.35 27.14 21.33
N GLY A 2 0.32 26.71 20.61
CA GLY A 2 0.26 25.35 20.08
C GLY A 2 -1.02 25.20 19.28
N GLY A 3 -0.92 25.30 17.96
CA GLY A 3 -2.06 25.07 17.08
C GLY A 3 -2.61 23.67 17.29
N ASN A 4 -3.94 23.53 17.23
CA ASN A 4 -4.58 22.22 17.18
C ASN A 4 -4.29 21.58 15.83
N GLU A 5 -3.33 20.65 15.78
CA GLU A 5 -2.87 20.05 14.53
C GLU A 5 -3.70 18.81 14.15
N MET A 6 -4.00 18.70 12.85
CA MET A 6 -4.64 17.51 12.27
C MET A 6 -3.61 16.52 11.75
N PHE A 7 -2.43 16.96 11.34
CA PHE A 7 -1.32 16.14 10.86
C PHE A 7 -0.03 16.70 11.47
N HIS A 8 0.94 15.83 11.74
CA HIS A 8 2.23 16.21 12.32
C HIS A 8 3.38 15.68 11.46
N PHE A 9 4.63 15.98 11.85
CA PHE A 9 5.85 15.65 11.09
C PHE A 9 5.90 14.23 10.51
N TYR A 10 5.64 13.19 11.31
CA TYR A 10 5.69 11.81 10.80
C TYR A 10 4.63 11.46 9.74
N HIS A 11 3.54 12.22 9.62
CA HIS A 11 2.65 12.10 8.46
C HIS A 11 3.36 12.60 7.20
N LEU A 12 4.06 13.73 7.27
CA LEU A 12 4.90 14.23 6.16
C LEU A 12 6.03 13.26 5.81
N VAL A 13 6.61 12.58 6.81
CA VAL A 13 7.59 11.49 6.61
C VAL A 13 6.95 10.37 5.77
N SER A 14 5.76 9.89 6.14
CA SER A 14 5.04 8.87 5.36
C SER A 14 4.73 9.34 3.94
N PHE A 15 4.20 10.56 3.77
CA PHE A 15 3.91 11.17 2.47
C PHE A 15 5.16 11.19 1.57
N SER A 16 6.27 11.74 2.08
CA SER A 16 7.49 11.95 1.30
C SER A 16 8.18 10.63 0.94
N THR A 17 8.13 9.66 1.86
CA THR A 17 8.67 8.31 1.67
C THR A 17 7.81 7.52 0.68
N SER A 18 6.51 7.75 0.64
CA SER A 18 5.60 7.18 -0.34
C SER A 18 5.77 7.74 -1.74
N ILE A 19 6.07 9.04 -1.89
CA ILE A 19 6.55 9.58 -3.18
C ILE A 19 7.73 8.73 -3.64
N MET A 20 8.72 8.52 -2.75
CA MET A 20 9.90 7.74 -3.11
C MET A 20 9.58 6.28 -3.46
N ALA A 21 8.74 5.61 -2.65
CA ALA A 21 8.35 4.22 -2.88
C ALA A 21 7.85 4.01 -4.30
N TYR A 22 6.99 4.90 -4.77
CA TYR A 22 6.42 4.81 -6.11
C TYR A 22 7.33 5.36 -7.19
N LEU A 23 8.21 6.33 -6.93
CA LEU A 23 9.28 6.68 -7.87
C LEU A 23 10.22 5.49 -8.12
N TYR A 24 10.59 4.74 -7.09
CA TYR A 24 11.42 3.54 -7.24
C TYR A 24 10.67 2.38 -7.89
N SER A 25 9.44 2.07 -7.45
CA SER A 25 8.64 1.00 -8.05
C SER A 25 8.40 1.25 -9.54
N THR A 26 8.02 2.48 -9.92
CA THR A 26 7.84 2.84 -11.33
C THR A 26 9.14 2.90 -12.10
N PHE A 27 10.25 3.31 -11.49
CA PHE A 27 11.58 3.22 -12.09
C PHE A 27 11.94 1.77 -12.42
N ILE A 28 11.70 0.85 -11.49
CA ILE A 28 11.95 -0.58 -11.67
C ILE A 28 11.14 -1.10 -12.88
N ASN A 29 9.82 -0.88 -12.86
CA ASN A 29 8.92 -1.40 -13.90
C ASN A 29 9.15 -0.74 -15.26
N SER A 30 9.34 0.58 -15.30
CA SER A 30 9.59 1.32 -16.54
C SER A 30 10.97 1.00 -17.13
N THR A 31 11.99 0.80 -16.28
CA THR A 31 13.32 0.39 -16.75
C THR A 31 13.31 -1.04 -17.28
N ALA A 32 12.63 -1.97 -16.60
CA ALA A 32 12.45 -3.33 -17.10
C ALA A 32 11.73 -3.34 -18.45
N ALA A 33 10.67 -2.55 -18.61
CA ALA A 33 9.97 -2.38 -19.90
C ALA A 33 10.92 -1.85 -20.99
N ARG A 34 11.76 -0.85 -20.68
CA ARG A 34 12.78 -0.33 -21.62
C ARG A 34 13.86 -1.34 -21.99
N MET A 35 14.20 -2.23 -21.06
CA MET A 35 15.14 -3.34 -21.30
C MET A 35 14.52 -4.48 -22.10
N GLY A 36 13.26 -4.36 -22.53
CA GLY A 36 12.57 -5.37 -23.33
C GLY A 36 12.06 -6.56 -22.53
N PHE A 37 11.95 -6.43 -21.20
CA PHE A 37 11.45 -7.53 -20.36
C PHE A 37 10.03 -7.90 -20.77
N LYS A 38 9.75 -9.20 -20.79
CA LYS A 38 8.40 -9.78 -20.91
C LYS A 38 7.54 -9.42 -19.69
N PHE A 39 6.21 -9.48 -19.80
CA PHE A 39 5.30 -9.18 -18.69
C PHE A 39 5.54 -10.12 -17.50
N SER A 40 5.73 -11.42 -17.75
CA SER A 40 6.09 -12.42 -16.74
C SER A 40 7.43 -12.14 -16.07
N GLN A 41 8.40 -11.58 -16.80
CA GLN A 41 9.71 -11.18 -16.23
C GLN A 41 9.59 -9.95 -15.33
N ILE A 42 8.80 -8.94 -15.72
CA ILE A 42 8.44 -7.81 -14.84
C ILE A 42 7.71 -8.33 -13.60
N GLY A 43 6.80 -9.28 -13.78
CA GLY A 43 6.09 -9.94 -12.70
C GLY A 43 7.02 -10.65 -11.72
N LEU A 44 7.98 -11.44 -12.22
CA LEU A 44 8.97 -12.13 -11.40
C LEU A 44 9.86 -11.15 -10.63
N LEU A 45 10.28 -10.06 -11.25
CA LEU A 45 11.05 -9.00 -10.58
C LEU A 45 10.31 -8.42 -9.38
N ASN A 46 9.01 -8.14 -9.54
CA ASN A 46 8.16 -7.65 -8.44
C ASN A 46 7.89 -8.75 -7.40
N LEU A 47 7.82 -10.03 -7.79
CA LEU A 47 7.71 -11.13 -6.84
C LEU A 47 8.95 -11.23 -5.94
N LEU A 48 10.15 -11.15 -6.52
CA LEU A 48 11.39 -11.15 -5.75
C LEU A 48 11.45 -9.96 -4.79
N TRP A 49 11.11 -8.75 -5.28
CA TRP A 49 10.96 -7.55 -4.46
C TRP A 49 10.01 -7.77 -3.28
N SER A 50 8.84 -8.35 -3.56
CA SER A 50 7.77 -8.61 -2.60
C SER A 50 8.14 -9.61 -1.52
N LEU A 51 8.86 -10.67 -1.89
CA LEU A 51 9.38 -11.64 -0.92
C LEU A 51 10.41 -10.99 0.00
N THR A 52 11.28 -10.13 -0.53
CA THR A 52 12.21 -9.35 0.31
C THR A 52 11.47 -8.38 1.22
N TYR A 53 10.46 -7.66 0.71
CA TYR A 53 9.60 -6.79 1.51
C TYR A 53 8.95 -7.56 2.67
N ALA A 54 8.28 -8.68 2.37
CA ALA A 54 7.58 -9.48 3.36
C ALA A 54 8.54 -10.02 4.42
N PHE A 55 9.71 -10.52 3.99
CA PHE A 55 10.74 -11.01 4.89
C PHE A 55 11.28 -9.91 5.80
N SER A 56 11.60 -8.73 5.25
CA SER A 56 12.09 -7.58 6.01
C SER A 56 11.03 -7.02 6.95
N SER A 57 9.75 -7.01 6.59
CA SER A 57 8.66 -6.59 7.48
C SER A 57 8.56 -7.47 8.73
N ILE A 58 8.66 -8.79 8.57
CA ILE A 58 8.58 -9.71 9.72
C ILE A 58 9.85 -9.63 10.58
N THR A 59 11.03 -9.56 9.95
CA THR A 59 12.32 -9.67 10.66
C THR A 59 12.82 -8.34 11.20
N LEU A 60 12.78 -7.29 10.39
CA LEU A 60 13.31 -5.96 10.71
C LEU A 60 12.22 -4.98 11.15
N GLY A 61 10.94 -5.23 10.83
CA GLY A 61 9.84 -4.33 11.20
C GLY A 61 9.50 -4.28 12.70
N HIS A 62 10.20 -5.06 13.52
CA HIS A 62 10.11 -5.03 14.99
C HIS A 62 11.36 -4.41 15.63
N LEU A 63 12.22 -3.75 14.84
CA LEU A 63 13.45 -3.16 15.35
C LEU A 63 13.14 -2.01 16.31
N GLY A 64 12.11 -1.23 16.03
CA GLY A 64 11.65 -0.12 16.86
C GLY A 64 11.20 -0.52 18.26
N ASP A 65 10.68 -1.73 18.44
CA ASP A 65 10.33 -2.25 19.77
C ASP A 65 11.57 -2.47 20.64
N LYS A 66 12.71 -2.81 20.01
CA LYS A 66 13.98 -3.09 20.70
C LYS A 66 14.83 -1.85 20.92
N VAL A 67 15.03 -1.05 19.87
CA VAL A 67 15.98 0.09 19.90
C VAL A 67 15.29 1.46 19.90
N GLY A 68 13.99 1.51 19.65
CA GLY A 68 13.18 2.73 19.49
C GLY A 68 12.90 3.06 18.02
N TYR A 69 11.64 3.35 17.68
CA TYR A 69 11.19 3.57 16.30
C TYR A 69 11.92 4.70 15.57
N LYS A 70 12.19 5.83 16.25
CA LYS A 70 12.93 6.97 15.66
C LYS A 70 14.36 6.58 15.25
N ARG A 71 15.05 5.82 16.11
CA ARG A 71 16.40 5.28 15.82
C ARG A 71 16.37 4.26 14.70
N ALA A 72 15.43 3.33 14.72
CA ALA A 72 15.24 2.34 13.67
C ALA A 72 15.05 3.02 12.30
N MET A 73 14.12 3.99 12.21
CA MET A 73 13.93 4.79 10.99
C MET A 73 15.19 5.54 10.56
N THR A 74 15.98 6.07 11.51
CA THR A 74 17.25 6.75 11.20
C THR A 74 18.24 5.80 10.52
N PHE A 75 18.39 4.56 11.03
CA PHE A 75 19.22 3.54 10.37
C PHE A 75 18.67 3.16 9.00
N LEU A 76 17.36 3.03 8.86
CA LEU A 76 16.73 2.72 7.59
C LEU A 76 16.94 3.83 6.56
N TYR A 77 16.86 5.11 6.93
CA TYR A 77 17.15 6.21 6.01
C TYR A 77 18.63 6.30 5.65
N ALA A 78 19.54 6.00 6.58
CA ALA A 78 20.96 5.83 6.25
C ALA A 78 21.14 4.69 5.22
N TYR A 79 20.43 3.58 5.38
CA TYR A 79 20.40 2.51 4.38
C TYR A 79 19.82 2.99 3.03
N MET A 80 18.69 3.71 3.03
CA MET A 80 18.07 4.26 1.82
C MET A 80 19.01 5.23 1.08
N PHE A 81 19.86 5.96 1.79
CA PHE A 81 20.89 6.79 1.16
C PHE A 81 21.82 5.94 0.26
N PHE A 82 22.33 4.82 0.77
CA PHE A 82 23.17 3.91 0.00
C PHE A 82 22.39 3.22 -1.12
N VAL A 83 21.12 2.85 -0.90
CA VAL A 83 20.26 2.30 -1.96
C VAL A 83 20.04 3.32 -3.08
N SER A 84 19.82 4.60 -2.72
CA SER A 84 19.68 5.71 -3.67
C SER A 84 20.96 5.90 -4.49
N LEU A 85 22.12 5.85 -3.83
CA LEU A 85 23.43 5.96 -4.47
C LEU A 85 23.67 4.81 -5.45
N PHE A 86 23.36 3.57 -5.04
CA PHE A 86 23.43 2.40 -5.92
C PHE A 86 22.50 2.52 -7.13
N GLY A 87 21.29 3.05 -6.91
CA GLY A 87 20.29 3.30 -7.95
C GLY A 87 20.80 4.12 -9.15
N LEU A 88 21.66 5.11 -8.92
CA LEU A 88 22.29 5.92 -9.98
C LEU A 88 23.05 5.08 -11.01
N PHE A 89 23.63 3.95 -10.57
CA PHE A 89 24.46 3.06 -11.39
C PHE A 89 23.69 1.86 -11.96
N THR A 90 22.35 1.85 -11.82
CA THR A 90 21.49 0.80 -12.37
C THR A 90 21.37 0.96 -13.88
N THR A 91 22.15 0.14 -14.61
CA THR A 91 22.27 0.21 -16.08
C THR A 91 21.94 -1.10 -16.78
N ASN A 92 21.81 -2.21 -16.06
CA ASN A 92 21.53 -3.53 -16.62
C ASN A 92 20.54 -4.32 -15.73
N ALA A 93 20.07 -5.45 -16.26
CA ALA A 93 19.08 -6.32 -15.62
C ALA A 93 19.49 -6.77 -14.20
N SER A 94 20.72 -7.26 -14.03
CA SER A 94 21.18 -7.78 -12.73
C SER A 94 21.23 -6.70 -11.66
N ARG A 95 21.70 -5.49 -12.02
CA ARG A 95 21.68 -4.34 -11.10
C ARG A 95 20.26 -3.88 -10.81
N LEU A 96 19.34 -3.98 -11.77
CA LEU A 96 17.93 -3.65 -11.56
C LEU A 96 17.27 -4.61 -10.56
N VAL A 97 17.54 -5.92 -10.68
CA VAL A 97 17.08 -6.94 -9.73
C VAL A 97 17.64 -6.63 -8.35
N LEU A 98 18.95 -6.42 -8.21
CA LEU A 98 19.56 -6.11 -6.92
C LEU A 98 18.99 -4.81 -6.32
N PHE A 99 18.81 -3.76 -7.13
CA PHE A 99 18.18 -2.52 -6.69
C PHE A 99 16.76 -2.75 -6.17
N ALA A 100 15.97 -3.58 -6.86
CA ALA A 100 14.63 -3.95 -6.40
C ALA A 100 14.69 -4.68 -5.04
N LEU A 101 15.57 -5.66 -4.85
CA LEU A 101 15.70 -6.37 -3.56
C LEU A 101 16.07 -5.40 -2.42
N LEU A 102 17.06 -4.54 -2.64
CA LEU A 102 17.50 -3.55 -1.66
C LEU A 102 16.36 -2.59 -1.29
N GLN A 103 15.61 -2.14 -2.29
CA GLN A 103 14.46 -1.28 -2.07
C GLN A 103 13.34 -2.02 -1.32
N GLY A 104 13.04 -3.27 -1.68
CA GLY A 104 12.08 -4.11 -0.97
C GLY A 104 12.42 -4.25 0.51
N ALA A 105 13.70 -4.45 0.83
CA ALA A 105 14.18 -4.54 2.21
C ALA A 105 13.92 -3.25 3.01
N PHE A 106 14.21 -2.08 2.41
CA PHE A 106 13.96 -0.79 3.06
C PHE A 106 12.48 -0.60 3.37
N PHE A 107 11.59 -0.72 2.37
CA PHE A 107 10.17 -0.41 2.58
C PHE A 107 9.47 -1.46 3.44
N GLY A 108 9.88 -2.73 3.33
CA GLY A 108 9.38 -3.79 4.20
C GLY A 108 9.68 -3.50 5.67
N ALA A 109 10.87 -2.98 5.98
CA ALA A 109 11.24 -2.60 7.34
C ALA A 109 10.65 -1.25 7.77
N PHE A 110 10.53 -0.27 6.87
CA PHE A 110 10.17 1.11 7.20
C PHE A 110 8.71 1.30 7.64
N PHE A 111 7.75 0.75 6.91
CA PHE A 111 6.33 1.00 7.21
C PHE A 111 5.91 0.51 8.60
N PRO A 112 6.30 -0.69 9.06
CA PRO A 112 6.05 -1.12 10.44
C PRO A 112 6.60 -0.15 11.50
N GLU A 113 7.74 0.49 11.25
CA GLU A 113 8.38 1.39 12.21
C GLU A 113 7.60 2.70 12.37
N VAL A 114 7.13 3.29 11.27
CA VAL A 114 6.31 4.51 11.33
C VAL A 114 4.91 4.21 11.87
N GLU A 115 4.31 3.08 11.51
CA GLU A 115 3.02 2.65 12.05
C GLU A 115 3.09 2.40 13.56
N GLY A 116 4.13 1.70 14.03
CA GLY A 116 4.37 1.46 15.45
C GLY A 116 4.55 2.75 16.24
N LEU A 117 5.31 3.71 15.69
CA LEU A 117 5.49 5.02 16.32
C LEU A 117 4.17 5.81 16.43
N LEU A 118 3.38 5.84 15.35
CA LEU A 118 2.08 6.52 15.31
C LEU A 118 1.11 5.87 16.30
N ALA A 119 0.93 4.55 16.21
CA ALA A 119 0.01 3.81 17.07
C ALA A 119 0.38 3.97 18.55
N ARG A 120 1.67 3.93 18.90
CA ARG A 120 2.12 4.11 20.28
C ARG A 120 1.95 5.54 20.78
N SER A 121 2.42 6.53 20.01
CA SER A 121 2.44 7.93 20.46
C SER A 121 1.04 8.55 20.47
N GLU A 122 0.26 8.36 19.42
CA GLU A 122 -1.05 8.98 19.32
C GLU A 122 -2.07 8.34 20.28
N ARG A 123 -1.94 7.04 20.55
CA ARG A 123 -2.78 6.38 21.56
C ARG A 123 -2.51 6.91 22.96
N THR A 124 -1.25 7.19 23.32
CA THR A 124 -0.93 7.83 24.61
C THR A 124 -1.52 9.23 24.75
N LEU A 125 -1.88 9.87 23.63
CA LEU A 125 -2.53 11.17 23.58
C LEU A 125 -4.06 11.08 23.46
N GLY A 126 -4.64 9.88 23.57
CA GLY A 126 -6.09 9.67 23.52
C GLY A 126 -6.71 9.80 22.12
N VAL A 127 -5.90 9.75 21.05
CA VAL A 127 -6.40 9.75 19.67
C VAL A 127 -7.09 8.43 19.37
N GLN A 128 -8.27 8.49 18.74
CA GLN A 128 -9.00 7.28 18.35
C GLN A 128 -8.21 6.45 17.34
N PRO A 129 -8.03 5.13 17.54
CA PRO A 129 -7.23 4.31 16.62
C PRO A 129 -7.66 4.36 15.14
N PRO A 130 -8.96 4.38 14.79
CA PRO A 130 -9.38 4.53 13.40
C PRO A 130 -8.90 5.86 12.77
N LEU A 131 -8.76 6.92 13.58
CA LEU A 131 -8.28 8.23 13.13
C LEU A 131 -6.76 8.26 12.97
N ILE A 132 -6.00 7.52 13.79
CA ILE A 132 -4.56 7.29 13.60
C ILE A 132 -4.34 6.68 12.21
N THR A 133 -4.97 5.52 11.97
CA THR A 133 -4.84 4.78 10.72
C THR A 133 -5.29 5.59 9.51
N SER A 134 -6.44 6.26 9.60
CA SER A 134 -6.97 7.01 8.46
C SER A 134 -6.08 8.20 8.05
N ARG A 135 -5.48 8.90 9.00
CA ARG A 135 -4.56 10.00 8.67
C ARG A 135 -3.27 9.47 8.08
N PHE A 136 -2.75 8.37 8.61
CA PHE A 136 -1.62 7.67 8.02
C PHE A 136 -1.91 7.29 6.56
N THR A 137 -3.06 6.66 6.28
CA THR A 137 -3.43 6.22 4.94
C THR A 137 -3.67 7.35 3.95
N LEU A 138 -4.32 8.43 4.37
CA LEU A 138 -4.44 9.64 3.56
C LEU A 138 -3.06 10.24 3.23
N SER A 139 -2.15 10.24 4.20
CA SER A 139 -0.82 10.81 4.03
C SER A 139 0.00 10.05 2.99
N TRP A 140 0.14 8.73 3.15
CA TRP A 140 0.95 7.94 2.23
C TRP A 140 0.31 7.82 0.84
N SER A 141 -1.02 7.68 0.76
CA SER A 141 -1.71 7.56 -0.55
C SER A 141 -1.61 8.83 -1.38
N SER A 142 -1.62 10.01 -0.74
CA SER A 142 -1.37 11.29 -1.42
C SER A 142 0.05 11.35 -2.00
N GLY A 143 1.05 10.82 -1.30
CA GLY A 143 2.43 10.75 -1.80
C GLY A 143 2.57 9.82 -3.01
N ASN A 144 1.88 8.67 -2.99
CA ASN A 144 1.91 7.72 -4.10
C ASN A 144 1.44 8.34 -5.43
N ILE A 145 0.46 9.25 -5.40
CA ILE A 145 -0.06 9.93 -6.60
C ILE A 145 1.10 10.64 -7.33
N ILE A 146 1.92 11.37 -6.59
CA ILE A 146 3.07 12.10 -7.16
C ILE A 146 4.11 11.10 -7.70
N GLY A 147 4.43 10.07 -6.92
CA GLY A 147 5.41 9.05 -7.34
C GLY A 147 4.99 8.28 -8.60
N VAL A 148 3.71 7.91 -8.72
CA VAL A 148 3.19 7.23 -9.92
C VAL A 148 3.13 8.15 -11.12
N ALA A 149 2.65 9.38 -10.95
CA ALA A 149 2.52 10.32 -12.04
C ALA A 149 3.89 10.67 -12.65
N LEU A 150 4.86 11.00 -11.81
CA LEU A 150 6.18 11.48 -12.25
C LEU A 150 7.17 10.36 -12.53
N GLY A 151 6.97 9.17 -11.96
CA GLY A 151 7.92 8.07 -12.03
C GLY A 151 8.36 7.67 -13.43
N PRO A 152 7.43 7.27 -14.34
CA PRO A 152 7.79 6.95 -15.73
C PRO A 152 8.40 8.12 -16.50
N LEU A 153 7.88 9.35 -16.28
CA LEU A 153 8.43 10.57 -16.89
C LEU A 153 9.89 10.78 -16.51
N LEU A 154 10.20 10.74 -15.21
CA LEU A 154 11.55 10.92 -14.69
C LEU A 154 12.45 9.76 -15.10
N THR A 155 11.95 8.53 -15.13
CA THR A 155 12.74 7.35 -15.58
C THR A 155 13.24 7.51 -17.02
N VAL A 156 12.41 8.09 -17.90
CA VAL A 156 12.78 8.33 -19.30
C VAL A 156 13.65 9.58 -19.46
N ARG A 157 13.27 10.69 -18.82
CA ARG A 157 13.84 12.02 -19.11
C ARG A 157 14.97 12.44 -18.16
N ALA A 158 14.89 12.05 -16.89
CA ALA A 158 15.75 12.59 -15.84
C ALA A 158 15.90 11.62 -14.67
N LYS A 159 16.35 10.38 -14.93
CA LYS A 159 16.39 9.32 -13.90
C LYS A 159 17.20 9.71 -12.65
N TYR A 160 18.20 10.58 -12.82
CA TYR A 160 19.03 11.10 -11.73
C TYR A 160 18.21 11.90 -10.71
N LEU A 161 17.10 12.55 -11.10
CA LEU A 161 16.23 13.28 -10.16
C LEU A 161 15.52 12.35 -9.18
N ILE A 162 15.17 11.12 -9.60
CA ILE A 162 14.58 10.12 -8.71
C ILE A 162 15.57 9.79 -7.58
N PHE A 163 16.83 9.53 -7.93
CA PHE A 163 17.85 9.17 -6.95
C PHE A 163 18.35 10.37 -6.15
N ALA A 164 18.44 11.56 -6.76
CA ALA A 164 18.76 12.79 -6.05
C ALA A 164 17.70 13.12 -4.98
N TYR A 165 16.41 12.94 -5.30
CA TYR A 165 15.35 13.05 -4.31
C TYR A 165 15.57 12.07 -3.15
N GLY A 166 16.04 10.85 -3.42
CA GLY A 166 16.33 9.85 -2.38
C GLY A 166 17.48 10.17 -1.48
N LEU A 167 18.58 10.63 -2.06
CA LEU A 167 19.74 11.10 -1.31
C LEU A 167 19.35 12.28 -0.42
N ALA A 168 18.66 13.28 -0.99
CA ALA A 168 18.20 14.45 -0.26
C ALA A 168 17.22 14.08 0.86
N LEU A 169 16.18 13.29 0.54
CA LEU A 169 15.18 12.84 1.50
C LEU A 169 15.83 12.06 2.65
N SER A 170 16.75 11.14 2.34
CA SER A 170 17.46 10.35 3.36
C SER A 170 18.25 11.25 4.31
N LEU A 171 19.05 12.18 3.79
CA LEU A 171 19.86 13.08 4.61
C LEU A 171 18.99 14.00 5.47
N VAL A 172 17.96 14.61 4.87
CA VAL A 172 17.04 15.51 5.56
C VAL A 172 16.30 14.76 6.67
N LEU A 173 15.77 13.57 6.39
CA LEU A 173 15.00 12.81 7.38
C LEU A 173 15.88 12.21 8.48
N VAL A 174 17.10 11.76 8.19
CA VAL A 174 18.07 11.39 9.24
C VAL A 174 18.28 12.57 10.19
N PHE A 175 18.57 13.75 9.66
CA PHE A 175 18.79 14.94 10.48
C PHE A 175 17.56 15.34 11.29
N LEU A 176 16.38 15.43 10.65
CA LEU A 176 15.15 15.86 11.30
C LEU A 176 14.65 14.85 12.34
N ILE A 177 14.77 13.55 12.10
CA ILE A 177 14.35 12.52 13.06
C ILE A 177 15.29 12.50 14.26
N ILE A 178 16.61 12.62 14.07
CA ILE A 178 17.57 12.72 15.18
C ILE A 178 17.28 13.97 16.03
N LYS A 179 17.02 15.11 15.37
CA LYS A 179 16.67 16.35 16.04
C LYS A 179 15.39 16.18 16.88
N ASP A 180 14.33 15.65 16.27
CA ASP A 180 13.06 15.39 16.95
C ASP A 180 13.19 14.38 18.10
N GLU A 181 14.04 13.36 17.96
CA GLU A 181 14.31 12.42 19.07
C GLU A 181 15.03 13.11 20.23
N ARG A 182 15.98 14.01 19.97
CA ARG A 182 16.70 14.75 21.01
C ARG A 182 15.81 15.76 21.73
N GLU A 183 14.94 16.45 21.00
CA GLU A 183 14.07 17.50 21.54
C GLU A 183 12.82 16.92 22.23
N ASN A 184 12.19 15.91 21.63
CA ASN A 184 10.88 15.40 22.04
C ASN A 184 10.92 13.95 22.58
N GLY A 185 12.11 13.34 22.65
CA GLY A 185 12.28 11.97 23.13
C GLY A 185 11.79 10.90 22.15
N LYS A 186 11.40 9.73 22.67
CA LYS A 186 11.04 8.56 21.85
C LYS A 186 9.64 8.63 21.22
N LEU A 187 8.75 9.45 21.76
CA LEU A 187 7.37 9.59 21.31
C LEU A 187 7.19 10.84 20.45
N ILE A 188 6.08 10.92 19.72
CA ILE A 188 5.71 12.10 18.94
C ILE A 188 5.14 13.15 19.90
N ALA A 189 5.75 14.33 19.95
CA ALA A 189 5.19 15.47 20.64
C ALA A 189 4.29 16.27 19.67
N PHE A 190 2.98 16.26 19.91
CA PHE A 190 2.03 17.16 19.24
C PHE A 190 0.76 17.34 20.08
N VAL A 191 0.00 18.41 19.81
CA VAL A 191 -1.29 18.66 20.45
C VAL A 191 -2.42 18.27 19.50
N PRO A 192 -3.13 17.15 19.75
CA PRO A 192 -4.20 16.70 18.86
C PRO A 192 -5.40 17.65 18.89
N LYS A 193 -5.94 17.98 17.71
CA LYS A 193 -7.22 18.68 17.62
C LYS A 193 -8.32 17.90 18.33
N ARG A 194 -9.23 18.58 19.04
CA ARG A 194 -10.36 17.97 19.79
C ARG A 194 -11.16 16.92 19.00
N LYS A 195 -11.30 17.09 17.68
CA LYS A 195 -11.98 16.12 16.79
C LYS A 195 -11.30 14.75 16.71
N LEU A 196 -10.03 14.65 17.08
CA LEU A 196 -9.24 13.42 17.09
C LEU A 196 -9.37 12.65 18.40
N LEU A 197 -9.72 13.34 19.48
CA LEU A 197 -9.83 12.78 20.81
C LEU A 197 -11.13 11.98 20.92
N ALA A 198 -11.07 10.91 21.72
CA ALA A 198 -12.26 10.12 22.02
C ALA A 198 -13.38 11.01 22.59
N ASN A 199 -14.55 11.01 21.95
CA ASN A 199 -15.79 11.30 22.67
C ASN A 199 -16.21 9.99 23.36
N PRO A 200 -16.30 9.94 24.71
CA PRO A 200 -16.64 8.73 25.45
C PRO A 200 -18.02 8.12 25.10
N THR A 201 -18.84 8.80 24.30
CA THR A 201 -20.21 8.39 23.95
C THR A 201 -20.36 7.68 22.60
N SER A 202 -19.29 7.45 21.82
CA SER A 202 -19.41 6.87 20.46
C SER A 202 -18.86 5.44 20.31
N ASN A 203 -18.89 4.62 21.36
CA ASN A 203 -18.71 3.16 21.25
C ASN A 203 -19.94 2.51 20.57
N THR A 204 -20.23 2.95 19.35
CA THR A 204 -21.38 2.50 18.53
C THR A 204 -21.07 1.23 17.73
N TRP A 205 -19.89 0.65 17.88
CA TRP A 205 -19.42 -0.46 17.05
C TRP A 205 -19.58 -1.80 17.76
N HIS A 206 -20.80 -2.35 17.73
CA HIS A 206 -21.14 -3.66 18.32
C HIS A 206 -20.26 -4.83 17.87
N VAL A 207 -19.49 -4.66 16.79
CA VAL A 207 -18.52 -5.67 16.31
C VAL A 207 -17.30 -5.78 17.24
N LEU A 208 -16.91 -4.69 17.92
CA LEU A 208 -15.76 -4.66 18.83
C LEU A 208 -16.00 -5.51 20.08
N ASP A 209 -17.26 -5.60 20.53
CA ASP A 209 -17.65 -6.40 21.69
C ASP A 209 -17.65 -7.92 21.41
N LYS A 210 -17.29 -8.34 20.19
CA LYS A 210 -17.34 -9.75 19.73
C LYS A 210 -15.94 -10.22 19.25
N PRO A 211 -15.04 -10.64 20.16
CA PRO A 211 -13.65 -11.00 19.82
C PRO A 211 -13.53 -12.07 18.71
N ASN A 212 -14.36 -13.12 18.78
CA ASN A 212 -14.37 -14.20 17.79
C ASN A 212 -14.78 -13.70 16.39
N LEU A 213 -15.75 -12.78 16.34
CA LEU A 213 -16.19 -12.15 15.10
C LEU A 213 -15.07 -11.27 14.51
N MET A 214 -14.42 -10.45 15.35
CA MET A 214 -13.28 -9.62 14.96
C MET A 214 -12.12 -10.44 14.38
N LYS A 215 -11.77 -11.56 15.02
CA LYS A 215 -10.72 -12.47 14.53
C LYS A 215 -11.06 -13.07 13.17
N SER A 216 -12.30 -13.51 13.00
CA SER A 216 -12.79 -14.06 11.73
C SER A 216 -12.77 -13.02 10.60
N LEU A 217 -13.35 -11.83 10.84
CA LEU A 217 -13.39 -10.74 9.86
C LEU A 217 -11.98 -10.28 9.47
N ARG A 218 -11.06 -10.17 10.44
CA ARG A 218 -9.67 -9.82 10.16
C ARG A 218 -9.00 -10.81 9.22
N PHE A 219 -9.14 -12.11 9.48
CA PHE A 219 -8.58 -13.12 8.60
C PHE A 219 -9.20 -13.05 7.20
N GLN A 220 -10.53 -12.99 7.13
CA GLN A 220 -11.28 -12.86 5.88
C GLN A 220 -10.80 -11.66 5.05
N TYR A 221 -10.74 -10.47 5.64
CA TYR A 221 -10.38 -9.27 4.90
C TYR A 221 -8.91 -9.16 4.55
N ARG A 222 -8.00 -9.81 5.29
CA ARG A 222 -6.61 -9.97 4.86
C ARG A 222 -6.49 -10.86 3.62
N VAL A 223 -7.24 -11.97 3.58
CA VAL A 223 -7.29 -12.83 2.39
C VAL A 223 -7.92 -12.10 1.21
N VAL A 224 -9.05 -11.40 1.42
CA VAL A 224 -9.68 -10.61 0.36
C VAL A 224 -8.78 -9.47 -0.12
N LEU A 225 -8.04 -8.80 0.78
CA LEU A 225 -7.05 -7.79 0.42
C LEU A 225 -5.95 -8.37 -0.47
N LEU A 226 -5.39 -9.52 -0.10
CA LEU A 226 -4.39 -10.22 -0.91
C LEU A 226 -4.94 -10.49 -2.32
N LEU A 227 -6.13 -11.07 -2.40
CA LEU A 227 -6.75 -11.49 -3.67
C LEU A 227 -7.15 -10.30 -4.54
N ALA A 228 -7.96 -9.37 -4.03
CA ALA A 228 -8.44 -8.22 -4.80
C ALA A 228 -7.31 -7.23 -5.14
N GLY A 229 -6.26 -7.17 -4.30
CA GLY A 229 -5.05 -6.41 -4.54
C GLY A 229 -4.23 -6.89 -5.73
N ILE A 230 -4.35 -8.18 -6.14
CA ILE A 230 -3.68 -8.72 -7.34
C ILE A 230 -4.03 -7.91 -8.59
N VAL A 231 -5.29 -7.48 -8.73
CA VAL A 231 -5.74 -6.71 -9.91
C VAL A 231 -5.08 -5.32 -9.92
N TYR A 232 -5.11 -4.62 -8.79
CA TYR A 232 -4.48 -3.30 -8.61
C TYR A 232 -2.99 -3.31 -8.94
N THR A 233 -2.24 -4.24 -8.34
CA THR A 233 -0.78 -4.27 -8.50
C THR A 233 -0.36 -4.81 -9.86
N SER A 234 -1.16 -5.68 -10.48
CA SER A 234 -0.98 -6.04 -11.90
C SER A 234 -1.06 -4.82 -12.81
N VAL A 235 -2.04 -3.94 -12.58
CA VAL A 235 -2.18 -2.70 -13.35
C VAL A 235 -0.93 -1.83 -13.17
N LEU A 236 -0.50 -1.57 -11.94
CA LEU A 236 0.66 -0.71 -11.68
C LEU A 236 1.97 -1.22 -12.29
N ALA A 237 2.22 -2.53 -12.25
CA ALA A 237 3.48 -3.10 -12.74
C ALA A 237 3.53 -3.23 -14.26
N HIS A 238 2.41 -3.62 -14.89
CA HIS A 238 2.39 -3.96 -16.32
C HIS A 238 1.96 -2.82 -17.22
N PHE A 239 1.20 -1.84 -16.71
CA PHE A 239 0.72 -0.73 -17.54
C PHE A 239 1.83 0.08 -18.22
N PRO A 240 3.04 0.32 -17.65
CA PRO A 240 4.10 1.01 -18.39
C PRO A 240 4.44 0.31 -19.71
N LYS A 241 4.57 -1.02 -19.67
CA LYS A 241 4.83 -1.83 -20.86
C LYS A 241 3.62 -1.88 -21.78
N TYR A 242 2.45 -2.18 -21.25
CA TYR A 242 1.21 -2.31 -22.00
C TYR A 242 0.82 -1.01 -22.75
N ILE A 243 1.00 0.16 -22.11
CA ILE A 243 0.77 1.48 -22.71
C ILE A 243 1.76 1.73 -23.85
N THR A 244 3.02 1.31 -23.68
CA THR A 244 4.07 1.44 -24.71
C THR A 244 3.77 0.57 -25.93
N GLU A 245 3.33 -0.67 -25.72
CA GLU A 245 2.88 -1.57 -26.80
C GLU A 245 1.62 -1.05 -27.52
N SER A 246 0.82 -0.22 -26.84
CA SER A 246 -0.34 0.47 -27.43
C SER A 246 0.02 1.75 -28.20
N GLY A 247 1.32 2.02 -28.42
CA GLY A 247 1.82 3.16 -29.18
C GLY A 247 1.93 4.48 -28.40
N ILE A 248 1.60 4.49 -27.10
CA ILE A 248 1.74 5.67 -26.25
C ILE A 248 3.15 5.70 -25.67
N ARG A 249 3.79 6.86 -25.73
CA ARG A 249 5.14 7.07 -25.17
C ARG A 249 5.21 6.74 -23.67
N LEU A 250 6.22 5.96 -23.27
CA LEU A 250 6.41 5.50 -21.89
C LEU A 250 6.42 6.64 -20.85
N GLU A 251 6.98 7.81 -21.17
CA GLU A 251 6.98 8.95 -20.24
C GLU A 251 5.57 9.45 -19.86
N LYS A 252 4.55 9.13 -20.66
CA LYS A 252 3.15 9.50 -20.39
C LYS A 252 2.41 8.44 -19.57
N ALA A 253 2.97 7.24 -19.40
CA ALA A 253 2.30 6.13 -18.74
C ALA A 253 1.89 6.46 -17.30
N GLY A 254 2.73 7.21 -16.57
CA GLY A 254 2.48 7.61 -15.19
C GLY A 254 1.19 8.40 -15.02
N PHE A 255 0.91 9.34 -15.92
CA PHE A 255 -0.29 10.17 -15.89
C PHE A 255 -1.59 9.41 -16.18
N LEU A 256 -1.51 8.23 -16.80
CA LEU A 256 -2.66 7.35 -16.97
C LEU A 256 -2.83 6.42 -15.76
N MET A 257 -1.73 5.86 -15.26
CA MET A 257 -1.73 4.96 -14.10
C MET A 257 -2.05 5.66 -12.79
N VAL A 258 -1.81 6.98 -12.69
CA VAL A 258 -2.09 7.75 -11.47
C VAL A 258 -3.56 7.63 -11.04
N GLY A 259 -4.47 7.36 -11.99
CA GLY A 259 -5.86 7.02 -11.71
C GLY A 259 -5.98 5.99 -10.60
N ALA A 260 -5.15 4.95 -10.59
CA ALA A 260 -5.17 3.91 -9.56
C ALA A 260 -4.93 4.47 -8.15
N ASN A 261 -3.94 5.34 -7.95
CA ASN A 261 -3.69 5.92 -6.63
C ASN A 261 -4.69 7.02 -6.26
N ILE A 262 -5.29 7.71 -7.23
CA ILE A 262 -6.45 8.58 -7.00
C ILE A 262 -7.62 7.73 -6.48
N GLY A 263 -7.86 6.55 -7.07
CA GLY A 263 -8.90 5.64 -6.63
C GLY A 263 -8.69 5.17 -5.20
N VAL A 264 -7.43 4.87 -4.84
CA VAL A 264 -7.05 4.55 -3.46
C VAL A 264 -7.38 5.69 -2.50
N LEU A 265 -6.91 6.91 -2.80
CA LEU A 265 -7.14 8.08 -1.95
C LEU A 265 -8.63 8.40 -1.78
N VAL A 266 -9.40 8.39 -2.87
CA VAL A 266 -10.85 8.66 -2.85
C VAL A 266 -11.57 7.63 -2.00
N THR A 267 -11.21 6.35 -2.10
CA THR A 267 -11.82 5.29 -1.29
C THR A 267 -11.52 5.47 0.19
N PHE A 268 -10.26 5.75 0.55
CA PHE A 268 -9.89 5.98 1.94
C PHE A 268 -10.61 7.19 2.52
N TYR A 269 -10.69 8.29 1.78
CA TYR A 269 -11.44 9.47 2.20
C TYR A 269 -12.93 9.15 2.40
N PHE A 270 -13.56 8.48 1.43
CA PHE A 270 -14.98 8.15 1.50
C PHE A 270 -15.31 7.20 2.66
N LEU A 271 -14.56 6.10 2.82
CA LEU A 271 -14.78 5.12 3.90
C LEU A 271 -14.33 5.64 5.27
N GLN A 272 -13.54 6.72 5.31
CA GLN A 272 -13.27 7.44 6.54
C GLN A 272 -14.50 8.24 7.00
N VAL A 273 -15.20 8.91 6.08
CA VAL A 273 -16.38 9.73 6.41
C VAL A 273 -17.62 8.87 6.60
N TRP A 274 -17.86 7.94 5.67
CA TRP A 274 -19.00 7.04 5.73
C TRP A 274 -18.67 5.79 6.53
N LYS A 275 -19.47 5.53 7.55
CA LYS A 275 -19.17 4.62 8.65
C LYS A 275 -20.06 3.37 8.70
N SER A 276 -21.10 3.31 7.87
CA SER A 276 -22.07 2.20 7.84
C SER A 276 -21.53 0.88 7.31
N TRP A 277 -20.28 0.86 6.80
CA TRP A 277 -19.62 -0.35 6.34
C TRP A 277 -19.05 -1.21 7.48
N VAL A 278 -18.80 -0.62 8.66
CA VAL A 278 -18.21 -1.34 9.80
C VAL A 278 -19.16 -2.41 10.29
N GLY A 279 -18.69 -3.67 10.35
CA GLY A 279 -19.49 -4.84 10.70
C GLY A 279 -20.50 -5.28 9.64
N ASN A 280 -20.60 -4.58 8.49
CA ASN A 280 -21.58 -4.88 7.45
C ASN A 280 -20.95 -5.59 6.25
N GLU A 281 -21.04 -6.92 6.26
CA GLU A 281 -20.47 -7.77 5.22
C GLU A 281 -21.17 -7.60 3.88
N LEU A 282 -22.47 -7.31 3.85
CA LEU A 282 -23.21 -7.08 2.61
C LEU A 282 -22.69 -5.83 1.89
N VAL A 283 -22.54 -4.73 2.65
CA VAL A 283 -21.93 -3.50 2.12
C VAL A 283 -20.54 -3.77 1.57
N SER A 284 -19.73 -4.53 2.31
CA SER A 284 -18.40 -4.92 1.84
C SER A 284 -18.46 -5.72 0.53
N SER A 285 -19.35 -6.70 0.42
CA SER A 285 -19.53 -7.48 -0.80
C SER A 285 -19.94 -6.61 -1.98
N ILE A 286 -20.86 -5.66 -1.79
CA ILE A 286 -21.28 -4.73 -2.85
C ILE A 286 -20.10 -3.85 -3.28
N LEU A 287 -19.33 -3.30 -2.34
CA LEU A 287 -18.15 -2.49 -2.66
C LEU A 287 -17.08 -3.27 -3.44
N LEU A 288 -17.00 -4.59 -3.27
CA LEU A 288 -16.06 -5.44 -3.99
C LEU A 288 -16.48 -5.74 -5.45
N LEU A 289 -17.65 -5.29 -5.91
CA LEU A 289 -18.01 -5.33 -7.33
C LEU A 289 -17.07 -4.51 -8.22
N VAL A 290 -16.28 -3.60 -7.62
CA VAL A 290 -15.20 -2.90 -8.32
C VAL A 290 -14.17 -3.85 -8.95
N VAL A 291 -13.99 -5.07 -8.41
CA VAL A 291 -13.07 -6.09 -8.97
C VAL A 291 -13.52 -6.55 -10.36
N PRO A 292 -14.71 -7.17 -10.54
CA PRO A 292 -15.18 -7.56 -11.87
C PRO A 292 -15.43 -6.35 -12.78
N MET A 293 -15.86 -5.20 -12.24
CA MET A 293 -16.01 -3.97 -13.03
C MET A 293 -14.69 -3.52 -13.64
N THR A 294 -13.56 -3.64 -12.93
CA THR A 294 -12.23 -3.33 -13.47
C THR A 294 -11.92 -4.18 -14.71
N GLY A 295 -12.27 -5.47 -14.68
CA GLY A 295 -12.10 -6.36 -15.82
C GLY A 295 -13.01 -6.02 -17.01
N ILE A 296 -14.26 -5.65 -16.76
CA ILE A 296 -15.17 -5.19 -17.83
C ILE A 296 -14.64 -3.90 -18.46
N LEU A 297 -14.23 -2.93 -17.63
CA LEU A 297 -13.68 -1.66 -18.09
C LEU A 297 -12.37 -1.86 -18.86
N SER A 298 -11.54 -2.84 -18.50
CA SER A 298 -10.27 -3.07 -19.21
C SER A 298 -10.48 -3.47 -20.67
N LEU A 299 -11.54 -4.21 -20.98
CA LEU A 299 -11.90 -4.56 -22.37
C LEU A 299 -12.16 -3.31 -23.22
N MET A 300 -12.64 -2.24 -22.58
CA MET A 300 -12.96 -0.96 -23.22
C MET A 300 -11.76 0.00 -23.24
N ALA A 301 -10.62 -0.33 -22.65
CA ALA A 301 -9.48 0.58 -22.45
C ALA A 301 -8.69 0.92 -23.73
N SER A 302 -9.37 1.37 -24.79
CA SER A 302 -8.81 1.71 -26.10
C SER A 302 -8.39 3.16 -26.26
N SER A 303 -8.77 4.01 -25.31
CA SER A 303 -8.37 5.42 -25.28
C SER A 303 -7.62 5.73 -23.99
N PRO A 304 -6.77 6.78 -23.95
CA PRO A 304 -6.09 7.20 -22.73
C PRO A 304 -7.05 7.45 -21.55
N ILE A 305 -8.22 8.01 -21.82
CA ILE A 305 -9.26 8.26 -20.81
C ILE A 305 -9.76 6.94 -20.24
N LEU A 306 -10.11 5.97 -21.08
CA LEU A 306 -10.60 4.67 -20.61
C LEU A 306 -9.51 3.89 -19.88
N THR A 307 -8.25 3.98 -20.30
CA THR A 307 -7.10 3.43 -19.54
C THR A 307 -6.97 4.06 -18.16
N PHE A 308 -7.14 5.38 -18.04
CA PHE A 308 -7.16 6.07 -16.75
C PHE A 308 -8.33 5.62 -15.88
N VAL A 309 -9.53 5.47 -16.45
CA VAL A 309 -10.71 4.97 -15.72
C VAL A 309 -10.51 3.52 -15.27
N THR A 310 -9.95 2.64 -16.11
CA THR A 310 -9.59 1.27 -15.70
C THR A 310 -8.58 1.29 -14.54
N ALA A 311 -7.56 2.15 -14.61
CA ALA A 311 -6.60 2.31 -13.53
C ALA A 311 -7.28 2.79 -12.25
N LEU A 312 -8.16 3.80 -12.32
CA LEU A 312 -8.97 4.30 -11.20
C LEU A 312 -9.74 3.18 -10.50
N PHE A 313 -10.45 2.36 -11.27
CA PHE A 313 -11.19 1.23 -10.74
C PHE A 313 -10.29 0.16 -10.13
N ALA A 314 -9.13 -0.11 -10.74
CA ALA A 314 -8.11 -0.97 -10.14
C ALA A 314 -7.67 -0.45 -8.76
N GLY A 315 -7.57 0.87 -8.58
CA GLY A 315 -7.34 1.48 -7.26
C GLY A 315 -8.36 1.09 -6.20
N PHE A 316 -9.64 1.07 -6.58
CA PHE A 316 -10.74 0.68 -5.69
C PHE A 316 -10.63 -0.79 -5.25
N THR A 317 -10.14 -1.68 -6.12
CA THR A 317 -10.01 -3.12 -5.79
C THR A 317 -9.06 -3.37 -4.62
N TYR A 318 -8.06 -2.50 -4.45
CA TYR A 318 -7.12 -2.57 -3.33
C TYR A 318 -7.64 -1.82 -2.11
N ALA A 319 -8.08 -0.57 -2.27
CA ALA A 319 -8.38 0.31 -1.15
C ALA A 319 -9.63 -0.09 -0.35
N VAL A 320 -10.64 -0.67 -1.01
CA VAL A 320 -11.82 -1.19 -0.33
C VAL A 320 -11.38 -2.23 0.71
N PRO A 321 -10.88 -3.43 0.34
CA PRO A 321 -10.55 -4.46 1.32
C PRO A 321 -9.39 -4.07 2.24
N TYR A 322 -8.48 -3.17 1.80
CA TYR A 322 -7.46 -2.60 2.68
C TYR A 322 -8.10 -1.94 3.91
N THR A 323 -9.12 -1.10 3.68
CA THR A 323 -9.79 -0.36 4.75
C THR A 323 -10.43 -1.29 5.78
N PHE A 324 -11.06 -2.38 5.33
CA PHE A 324 -11.61 -3.40 6.24
C PHE A 324 -10.49 -4.15 6.96
N ALA A 325 -9.47 -4.61 6.24
CA ALA A 325 -8.38 -5.42 6.80
C ALA A 325 -7.58 -4.67 7.87
N ILE A 326 -7.28 -3.39 7.64
CA ILE A 326 -6.53 -2.58 8.59
C ILE A 326 -7.40 -2.21 9.81
N PHE A 327 -8.68 -1.90 9.61
CA PHE A 327 -9.60 -1.62 10.71
C PHE A 327 -9.73 -2.82 11.66
N TYR A 328 -10.08 -4.01 11.14
CA TYR A 328 -10.21 -5.21 11.98
C TYR A 328 -8.86 -5.75 12.49
N GLY A 329 -7.76 -5.37 11.84
CA GLY A 329 -6.40 -5.70 12.27
C GLY A 329 -5.96 -4.90 13.50
N LEU A 330 -6.16 -3.57 13.46
CA LEU A 330 -5.66 -2.66 14.48
C LEU A 330 -6.62 -2.46 15.66
N MET A 331 -7.92 -2.68 15.48
CA MET A 331 -8.93 -2.54 16.54
C MET A 331 -9.08 -3.78 17.44
N SER A 332 -8.31 -4.83 17.20
CA SER A 332 -8.32 -6.04 18.03
C SER A 332 -7.47 -5.84 19.29
N GLU A 333 -8.09 -5.76 20.46
CA GLU A 333 -7.37 -5.51 21.73
C GLU A 333 -6.52 -6.70 22.21
N GLU A 334 -6.83 -7.94 21.81
CA GLU A 334 -6.20 -9.15 22.36
C GLU A 334 -4.81 -9.48 21.78
N GLU A 335 -4.44 -8.95 20.61
CA GLU A 335 -3.17 -9.28 19.95
C GLU A 335 -2.34 -8.01 19.76
N GLY A 336 -1.13 -7.98 20.31
CA GLY A 336 -0.25 -6.79 20.28
C GLY A 336 -0.20 -6.11 18.91
N HIS A 337 -0.50 -4.80 18.89
CA HIS A 337 -0.72 -4.03 17.65
C HIS A 337 0.46 -4.10 16.67
N GLY A 338 1.71 -4.16 17.17
CA GLY A 338 2.91 -4.32 16.33
C GLY A 338 2.88 -5.63 15.52
N LYS A 339 2.50 -6.76 16.13
CA LYS A 339 2.36 -8.04 15.44
C LYS A 339 1.28 -8.00 14.36
N GLN A 340 0.15 -7.33 14.63
CA GLN A 340 -0.94 -7.20 13.67
C GLN A 340 -0.61 -6.27 12.51
N GLY A 341 0.15 -5.20 12.77
CA GLY A 341 0.74 -4.34 11.75
C GLY A 341 1.70 -5.13 10.85
N ALA A 342 2.65 -5.87 11.44
CA ALA A 342 3.60 -6.69 10.67
C ALA A 342 2.91 -7.74 9.77
N ILE A 343 1.86 -8.42 10.25
CA ILE A 343 1.10 -9.36 9.41
C ILE A 343 0.34 -8.62 8.29
N HIS A 344 -0.22 -7.44 8.57
CA HIS A 344 -0.88 -6.63 7.55
C HIS A 344 0.10 -6.18 6.47
N GLU A 345 1.27 -5.70 6.87
CA GLU A 345 2.35 -5.31 5.96
C GLU A 345 2.89 -6.49 5.17
N MET A 346 3.05 -7.66 5.77
CA MET A 346 3.40 -8.89 5.03
C MET A 346 2.37 -9.16 3.91
N VAL A 347 1.07 -9.06 4.19
CA VAL A 347 0.01 -9.27 3.18
C VAL A 347 0.10 -8.23 2.06
N ILE A 348 0.39 -6.97 2.38
CA ILE A 348 0.63 -5.92 1.38
C ILE A 348 1.86 -6.23 0.56
N GLY A 349 2.97 -6.62 1.19
CA GLY A 349 4.18 -7.05 0.51
C GLY A 349 3.86 -8.13 -0.52
N LEU A 350 3.20 -9.21 -0.09
CA LEU A 350 2.84 -10.34 -0.94
C LEU A 350 1.95 -9.94 -2.13
N LEU A 351 0.90 -9.13 -1.96
CA LEU A 351 0.05 -8.74 -3.10
C LEU A 351 0.79 -7.89 -4.14
N PHE A 352 1.79 -7.11 -3.74
CA PHE A 352 2.61 -6.31 -4.67
C PHE A 352 3.58 -7.17 -5.50
N GLY A 353 3.80 -8.44 -5.14
CA GLY A 353 4.57 -9.39 -5.95
C GLY A 353 3.71 -10.38 -6.70
N PHE A 354 2.78 -11.03 -6.00
CA PHE A 354 1.88 -12.01 -6.59
C PHE A 354 0.98 -11.40 -7.66
N GLY A 355 0.54 -10.16 -7.47
CA GLY A 355 -0.24 -9.44 -8.47
C GLY A 355 0.49 -9.33 -9.80
N PRO A 356 1.63 -8.62 -9.87
CA PRO A 356 2.44 -8.55 -11.07
C PRO A 356 2.85 -9.92 -11.62
N PHE A 357 3.18 -10.88 -10.77
CA PHE A 357 3.58 -12.21 -11.24
C PHE A 357 2.43 -12.93 -11.98
N VAL A 358 1.29 -13.09 -11.33
CA VAL A 358 0.11 -13.76 -11.92
C VAL A 358 -0.43 -12.93 -13.09
N GLY A 359 -0.57 -11.62 -12.90
CA GLY A 359 -1.00 -10.71 -13.97
C GLY A 359 -0.08 -10.74 -15.18
N GLY A 360 1.23 -10.91 -14.98
CA GLY A 360 2.20 -10.97 -16.07
C GLY A 360 1.93 -12.14 -17.01
N PHE A 361 1.60 -13.32 -16.48
CA PHE A 361 1.19 -14.47 -17.28
C PHE A 361 -0.12 -14.24 -18.04
N PHE A 362 -1.11 -13.60 -17.40
CA PHE A 362 -2.37 -13.31 -18.05
C PHE A 362 -2.20 -12.29 -19.19
N PHE A 363 -1.41 -11.24 -18.98
CA PHE A 363 -1.10 -10.25 -20.02
C PHE A 363 -0.40 -10.88 -21.22
N GLU A 364 0.54 -11.80 -20.98
CA GLU A 364 1.23 -12.54 -22.04
C GLU A 364 0.34 -13.52 -22.79
N LYS A 365 -0.41 -14.36 -22.06
CA LYS A 365 -1.14 -15.47 -22.66
C LYS A 365 -2.40 -15.02 -23.38
N PHE A 366 -3.11 -14.05 -22.83
CA PHE A 366 -4.42 -13.61 -23.30
C PHE A 366 -4.38 -12.22 -23.96
N GLY A 367 -3.26 -11.50 -23.86
CA GLY A 367 -3.07 -10.20 -24.49
C GLY A 367 -3.64 -9.04 -23.68
N GLY A 368 -2.74 -8.21 -23.13
CA GLY A 368 -3.03 -6.89 -22.55
C GLY A 368 -4.38 -6.76 -21.81
N LYS A 369 -5.32 -6.03 -22.41
CA LYS A 369 -6.67 -5.75 -21.89
C LYS A 369 -7.49 -6.99 -21.58
N PHE A 370 -7.44 -8.00 -22.45
CA PHE A 370 -8.20 -9.25 -22.30
C PHE A 370 -7.59 -10.11 -21.19
N GLY A 371 -6.25 -10.11 -21.09
CA GLY A 371 -5.55 -10.71 -19.94
C GLY A 371 -5.98 -10.13 -18.60
N LEU A 372 -6.04 -8.80 -18.48
CA LEU A 372 -6.53 -8.15 -17.27
C LEU A 372 -7.99 -8.49 -16.96
N ALA A 373 -8.85 -8.57 -17.98
CA ALA A 373 -10.25 -8.94 -17.81
C ALA A 373 -10.42 -10.36 -17.27
N CYS A 374 -9.73 -11.33 -17.88
CA CYS A 374 -9.71 -12.72 -17.42
C CYS A 374 -9.21 -12.84 -15.97
N LEU A 375 -8.14 -12.12 -15.63
CA LEU A 375 -7.61 -12.10 -14.27
C LEU A 375 -8.63 -11.55 -13.28
N ALA A 376 -9.21 -10.37 -13.56
CA ALA A 376 -10.15 -9.72 -12.68
C ALA A 376 -11.43 -10.54 -12.45
N ILE A 377 -11.96 -11.20 -13.48
CA ILE A 377 -13.12 -12.08 -13.36
C ILE A 377 -12.78 -13.31 -12.51
N LEU A 378 -11.63 -13.96 -12.76
CA LEU A 378 -11.19 -15.10 -11.97
C LEU A 378 -11.02 -14.73 -10.49
N ILE A 379 -10.31 -13.63 -10.21
CA ILE A 379 -10.12 -13.13 -8.84
C ILE A 379 -11.47 -12.79 -8.20
N SER A 380 -12.40 -12.19 -8.94
CA SER A 380 -13.76 -11.91 -8.44
C SER A 380 -14.45 -13.20 -7.98
N VAL A 381 -14.44 -14.26 -8.81
CA VAL A 381 -15.03 -15.56 -8.44
C VAL A 381 -14.40 -16.10 -7.16
N ILE A 382 -13.07 -16.07 -7.05
CA ILE A 382 -12.34 -16.56 -5.87
C ILE A 382 -12.67 -15.71 -4.61
N VAL A 383 -12.73 -14.39 -4.74
CA VAL A 383 -13.08 -13.47 -3.64
C VAL A 383 -14.49 -13.76 -3.13
N TYR A 384 -15.50 -13.83 -4.01
CA TYR A 384 -16.88 -14.10 -3.58
C TYR A 384 -17.03 -15.51 -3.01
N ALA A 385 -16.37 -16.52 -3.60
CA ALA A 385 -16.35 -17.87 -3.05
C ALA A 385 -15.74 -17.90 -1.64
N THR A 386 -14.65 -17.15 -1.42
CA THR A 386 -14.00 -17.03 -0.10
C THR A 386 -14.91 -16.39 0.93
N ILE A 387 -15.59 -15.29 0.57
CA ILE A 387 -16.54 -14.62 1.45
C ILE A 387 -17.69 -15.56 1.81
N ILE A 388 -18.31 -16.21 0.82
CA ILE A 388 -19.44 -17.13 1.04
C ILE A 388 -19.00 -18.29 1.95
N TYR A 389 -17.86 -18.92 1.67
CA TYR A 389 -17.35 -20.05 2.45
C TYR A 389 -17.10 -19.67 3.92
N LEU A 390 -16.38 -18.57 4.16
CA LEU A 390 -16.06 -18.12 5.52
C LEU A 390 -17.31 -17.69 6.30
N ASN A 391 -18.30 -17.10 5.62
CA ASN A 391 -19.57 -16.73 6.21
C ASN A 391 -20.42 -17.95 6.60
N SER A 392 -20.48 -18.96 5.73
CA SER A 392 -21.19 -20.22 6.02
C SER A 392 -20.57 -20.97 7.19
N ARG A 393 -19.23 -21.07 7.26
CA ARG A 393 -18.53 -21.70 8.38
C ARG A 393 -18.84 -21.01 9.72
N ARG A 394 -18.95 -19.68 9.71
CA ARG A 394 -19.26 -18.89 10.90
C ARG A 394 -20.69 -19.10 11.39
N LYS A 395 -21.66 -19.16 10.46
CA LYS A 395 -23.06 -19.47 10.80
C LYS A 395 -23.21 -20.88 11.36
N GLY A 396 -22.52 -21.87 10.79
CA GLY A 396 -22.53 -23.24 11.30
C GLY A 396 -22.01 -23.38 12.73
N LEU A 397 -20.95 -22.64 13.08
CA LEU A 397 -20.42 -22.59 14.45
C LEU A 397 -21.35 -21.89 15.46
N ALA A 398 -22.25 -21.03 15.01
CA ALA A 398 -23.20 -20.32 15.87
C ALA A 398 -24.52 -21.08 16.10
N VAL A 399 -24.80 -22.13 15.31
CA VAL A 399 -26.01 -22.97 15.44
C VAL A 399 -25.70 -24.28 16.19
N GLY A 400 -24.43 -24.67 16.29
CA GLY A 400 -23.98 -25.91 16.92
C GLY A 400 -23.39 -25.77 18.33
N GLY A 401 -23.48 -24.59 18.96
CA GLY A 401 -23.11 -24.34 20.35
C GLY A 401 -24.22 -23.57 21.04
#